data_AF-A0A3N7Z2L3-F1
#
_entry.id   AF-A0A3N7Z2L3-F1
#
_cell.length_a   1.000
_cell.length_b   1.000
_cell.length_c   1.000
_cell.angle_alpha   90.00
_cell.angle_beta   90.00
_cell.angle_gamma   90.00
#
_symmetry.space_group_name_H-M   'P 1'
#
loop_
_entity.id
_entity.type
_entity.pdbx_description
1 polymer ?
#
loop_
_entity_poly.entity_id
_entity_poly.type
_entity_poly.pdbx_seq_one_letter_code
_entity_poly.pdbx_strand_id
1 'polypeptide(L)'
;MFNAKSNVTGHLFRIHKDMTADGVMLWVGFLNINDDMIAASARLSIVNDRPDGFDIALGTTDPSQGGLGYYAHIVPTSPFPGSDLRGYLKHHDRKLDDVFEVSGAYGINADGTSRLDLTIKAR
;
A
#
# COMPACT_ATOMS: atom_id res chain seq x y z
N MET A 1 4.79 6.79 14.79
CA MET A 1 5.28 6.83 13.39
C MET A 1 6.51 5.93 13.24
N PHE A 2 6.68 5.28 12.08
CA PHE A 2 7.58 4.12 11.87
C PHE A 2 8.97 4.25 12.52
N ASN A 3 9.41 3.19 13.18
CA ASN A 3 10.72 3.04 13.83
C ASN A 3 11.26 1.61 13.61
N ALA A 4 12.52 1.35 13.99
CA ALA A 4 13.18 0.05 13.78
C ALA A 4 12.43 -1.18 14.38
N LYS A 5 11.47 -0.97 15.29
CA LYS A 5 10.64 -2.04 15.89
C LYS A 5 9.27 -2.17 15.25
N SER A 6 8.92 -1.29 14.31
CA SER A 6 7.61 -1.28 13.68
C SER A 6 7.47 -2.50 12.79
N ASN A 7 6.48 -3.32 13.12
CA ASN A 7 6.03 -4.43 12.29
C ASN A 7 4.59 -4.13 11.89
N VAL A 8 4.37 -3.97 10.58
CA VAL A 8 3.08 -3.53 10.06
C VAL A 8 2.53 -4.59 9.14
N THR A 9 1.26 -4.92 9.33
CA THR A 9 0.54 -5.84 8.44
C THR A 9 -0.88 -5.34 8.21
N GLY A 10 -1.43 -5.66 7.05
CA GLY A 10 -2.83 -5.41 6.81
C GLY A 10 -3.26 -5.74 5.39
N HIS A 11 -4.53 -5.45 5.13
CA HIS A 11 -5.23 -5.92 3.95
C HIS A 11 -5.98 -4.75 3.31
N LEU A 12 -5.78 -4.57 2.01
CA LEU A 12 -6.52 -3.62 1.21
C LEU A 12 -7.43 -4.36 0.25
N PHE A 13 -8.68 -3.92 0.17
CA PHE A 13 -9.70 -4.51 -0.68
C PHE A 13 -10.01 -3.59 -1.84
N ARG A 14 -10.15 -4.17 -3.03
CA ARG A 14 -10.53 -3.41 -4.22
C ARG A 14 -11.93 -2.82 -4.05
N ILE A 15 -12.05 -1.53 -4.25
CA ILE A 15 -13.32 -0.82 -4.32
C ILE A 15 -13.98 -1.08 -5.69
N HIS A 16 -15.31 -1.21 -5.69
CA HIS A 16 -16.07 -1.34 -6.92
C HIS A 16 -15.93 -0.10 -7.82
N LYS A 17 -15.86 -0.28 -9.14
CA LYS A 17 -15.57 0.80 -10.10
C LYS A 17 -16.55 1.98 -10.00
N ASP A 18 -17.82 1.70 -9.72
CA ASP A 18 -18.87 2.73 -9.62
C ASP A 18 -18.76 3.58 -8.35
N MET A 19 -17.90 3.20 -7.41
CA MET A 19 -17.66 3.91 -6.16
C MET A 19 -16.40 4.80 -6.22
N THR A 20 -15.67 4.82 -7.34
CA THR A 20 -14.46 5.64 -7.49
C THR A 20 -14.71 6.82 -8.43
N ALA A 21 -14.15 7.97 -8.09
CA ALA A 21 -14.09 9.10 -9.02
C ALA A 21 -13.25 8.68 -10.24
N ASP A 22 -13.76 8.96 -11.44
CA ASP A 22 -13.08 8.75 -12.72
C ASP A 22 -12.78 7.28 -13.07
N GLY A 23 -13.42 6.31 -12.39
CA GLY A 23 -13.29 4.88 -12.69
C GLY A 23 -11.91 4.29 -12.40
N VAL A 24 -11.10 4.99 -11.60
CA VAL A 24 -9.77 4.52 -11.16
C VAL A 24 -9.92 3.28 -10.28
N MET A 25 -9.08 2.27 -10.49
CA MET A 25 -9.04 1.10 -9.62
C MET A 25 -8.29 1.45 -8.33
N LEU A 26 -9.01 1.40 -7.20
CA LEU A 26 -8.49 1.74 -5.88
C LEU A 26 -8.68 0.57 -4.93
N TRP A 27 -7.69 0.33 -4.09
CA TRP A 27 -7.75 -0.57 -2.94
C TRP A 27 -7.70 0.27 -1.67
N VAL A 28 -8.55 -0.03 -0.70
CA VAL A 28 -8.55 0.64 0.60
C VAL A 28 -8.67 -0.37 1.72
N GLY A 29 -8.16 0.01 2.87
CA GLY A 29 -8.26 -0.80 4.08
C GLY A 29 -7.46 -0.17 5.19
N PHE A 30 -7.03 -1.02 6.11
CA PHE A 30 -6.28 -0.60 7.27
C PHE A 30 -5.04 -1.47 7.45
N LEU A 31 -3.95 -0.84 7.90
CA LEU A 31 -2.76 -1.54 8.38
C LEU A 31 -2.63 -1.36 9.89
N ASN A 32 -2.33 -2.44 10.58
CA ASN A 32 -2.00 -2.41 12.00
C ASN A 32 -0.52 -2.08 12.14
N ILE A 33 -0.20 -1.05 12.92
CA ILE A 33 1.15 -0.64 13.29
C ILE A 33 1.26 -0.76 14.80
N ASN A 34 1.88 -1.84 15.28
CA ASN A 34 1.90 -2.16 16.71
C ASN A 34 0.45 -2.23 17.25
N ASP A 35 0.07 -1.32 18.16
CA ASP A 35 -1.28 -1.22 18.75
C ASP A 35 -2.19 -0.22 18.03
N ASP A 36 -1.69 0.51 17.03
CA ASP A 36 -2.43 1.50 16.26
C ASP A 36 -2.94 0.93 14.93
N MET A 37 -4.01 1.54 14.40
CA MET A 37 -4.54 1.22 13.08
C MET A 37 -4.50 2.46 12.19
N ILE A 38 -3.92 2.31 10.99
CA ILE A 38 -3.85 3.40 10.01
C ILE A 38 -4.67 3.06 8.78
N ALA A 39 -5.43 4.03 8.28
CA ALA A 39 -6.04 3.90 6.96
C ALA A 39 -4.96 3.90 5.89
N ALA A 40 -5.14 3.06 4.88
CA ALA A 40 -4.23 2.93 3.75
C ALA A 40 -5.03 2.80 2.45
N SER A 41 -4.45 3.31 1.38
CA SER A 41 -4.97 3.13 0.04
C SER A 41 -3.85 2.73 -0.91
N ALA A 42 -4.22 2.02 -1.97
CA ALA A 42 -3.33 1.70 -3.05
C ALA A 42 -4.03 1.84 -4.39
N ARG A 43 -3.30 2.28 -5.41
CA ARG A 43 -3.76 2.28 -6.80
C ARG A 43 -2.81 1.45 -7.64
N LEU A 44 -3.34 0.87 -8.71
CA LEU A 44 -2.53 0.19 -9.70
C LEU A 44 -1.64 1.22 -10.42
N SER A 45 -0.33 0.99 -10.44
CA SER A 45 0.61 1.76 -11.26
C SER A 45 0.62 1.22 -12.67
N ILE A 46 0.59 2.13 -13.65
CA ILE A 46 0.63 1.79 -15.09
C ILE A 46 1.77 2.57 -15.73
N VAL A 47 2.68 1.84 -16.37
CA VAL A 47 3.81 2.41 -17.13
C VAL A 47 3.75 1.86 -18.55
N ASN A 48 3.72 2.74 -19.55
CA ASN A 48 3.59 2.37 -20.97
C ASN A 48 2.40 1.41 -21.23
N ASP A 49 1.22 1.75 -20.70
CA ASP A 49 -0.03 0.97 -20.79
C ASP A 49 0.03 -0.45 -20.19
N ARG A 50 1.03 -0.73 -19.34
CA ARG A 50 1.18 -2.02 -18.66
C ARG A 50 1.16 -1.85 -17.15
N PRO A 51 0.52 -2.76 -16.40
CA PRO A 51 0.62 -2.79 -14.95
C PRO A 51 2.06 -2.95 -14.49
N ASP A 52 2.50 -2.10 -13.57
CA ASP A 52 3.87 -2.05 -13.04
C ASP A 52 3.91 -2.19 -11.51
N GLY A 53 2.80 -2.63 -10.90
CA GLY A 53 2.67 -2.79 -9.45
C GLY A 53 1.70 -1.79 -8.84
N PHE A 54 1.98 -1.33 -7.62
CA PHE A 54 1.06 -0.49 -6.85
C PHE A 54 1.74 0.71 -6.21
N ASP A 55 1.09 1.86 -6.31
CA ASP A 55 1.39 3.02 -5.48
C ASP A 55 0.55 2.93 -4.20
N ILE A 56 1.20 2.90 -3.04
CA ILE A 56 0.58 2.83 -1.72
C ILE A 56 0.71 4.18 -1.05
N ALA A 57 -0.37 4.66 -0.43
CA ALA A 57 -0.40 5.78 0.47
C ALA A 57 -0.89 5.34 1.86
N LEU A 58 -0.19 5.77 2.90
CA LEU A 58 -0.55 5.49 4.29
C LEU A 58 -0.94 6.80 4.98
N GLY A 59 -2.12 6.78 5.61
CA GLY A 59 -2.59 7.83 6.49
C GLY A 59 -3.32 8.98 5.79
N THR A 60 -4.63 8.93 5.86
CA THR A 60 -5.44 10.09 6.28
C THR A 60 -6.53 9.53 7.20
N THR A 61 -6.52 9.92 8.48
CA THR A 61 -7.65 9.66 9.41
C THR A 61 -7.70 10.65 10.59
N ASP A 62 -7.04 11.82 10.49
CA ASP A 62 -7.34 12.99 11.31
C ASP A 62 -6.80 14.27 10.63
N PRO A 63 -7.65 15.16 10.09
CA PRO A 63 -7.23 16.43 9.50
C PRO A 63 -6.50 17.37 10.48
N SER A 64 -6.70 17.20 11.79
CA SER A 64 -6.05 18.00 12.83
C SER A 64 -4.63 17.54 13.16
N GLN A 65 -4.23 16.34 12.72
CA GLN A 65 -2.89 15.78 12.93
C GLN A 65 -2.00 15.77 11.68
N GLY A 66 -2.52 16.24 10.54
CA GLY A 66 -1.83 16.17 9.26
C GLY A 66 -1.78 14.74 8.72
N GLY A 67 -1.82 14.58 7.39
CA GLY A 67 -1.65 13.25 6.79
C GLY A 67 -0.32 12.63 7.22
N LEU A 68 -0.27 11.31 7.41
CA LEU A 68 0.98 10.64 7.81
C LEU A 68 2.04 10.72 6.72
N GLY A 69 1.64 11.01 5.47
CA GLY A 69 2.58 11.40 4.43
C GLY A 69 3.54 10.32 3.97
N TYR A 70 3.31 9.07 4.38
CA TYR A 70 4.09 7.93 3.93
C TYR A 70 3.49 7.32 2.69
N TYR A 71 4.37 6.87 1.82
CA TYR A 71 4.00 6.21 0.59
C TYR A 71 5.07 5.20 0.21
N ALA A 72 4.70 4.25 -0.64
CA ALA A 72 5.63 3.32 -1.23
C ALA A 72 5.16 2.98 -2.65
N HIS A 73 6.11 2.82 -3.56
CA HIS A 73 5.85 2.19 -4.84
C HIS A 73 6.38 0.76 -4.73
N ILE A 74 5.49 -0.22 -4.87
CA ILE A 74 5.84 -1.64 -4.82
C ILE A 74 5.71 -2.26 -6.21
N VAL A 75 6.80 -2.89 -6.66
CA VAL A 75 6.90 -3.50 -7.99
C VAL A 75 6.90 -5.02 -7.89
N PRO A 76 6.39 -5.74 -8.90
CA PRO A 76 6.42 -7.20 -8.92
C PRO A 76 7.83 -7.76 -8.92
N THR A 77 8.09 -8.81 -8.15
CA THR A 77 9.37 -9.55 -8.22
C THR A 77 9.40 -10.61 -9.34
N SER A 78 8.26 -10.78 -10.02
CA SER A 78 8.02 -11.68 -11.16
C SER A 78 7.01 -11.00 -12.10
N PRO A 79 6.84 -11.45 -13.37
CA PRO A 79 5.92 -10.79 -14.31
C PRO A 79 4.52 -10.58 -13.71
N PHE A 80 3.97 -9.37 -13.86
CA PHE A 80 2.66 -9.02 -13.32
C PHE A 80 1.55 -9.97 -13.86
N PRO A 81 0.59 -10.43 -13.03
CA PRO A 81 0.29 -10.02 -11.65
C PRO A 81 1.06 -10.81 -10.59
N GLY A 82 2.35 -11.11 -10.83
CA GLY A 82 3.28 -11.79 -9.93
C GLY A 82 2.89 -11.71 -8.44
N SER A 83 2.84 -12.86 -7.77
CA SER A 83 2.25 -12.98 -6.44
C SER A 83 2.90 -12.08 -5.41
N ASP A 84 4.19 -11.80 -5.58
CA ASP A 84 4.99 -11.03 -4.64
C ASP A 84 5.40 -9.67 -5.24
N LEU A 85 5.25 -8.63 -4.42
CA LEU A 85 5.55 -7.24 -4.71
C LEU A 85 6.53 -6.70 -3.66
N ARG A 86 7.47 -5.84 -4.05
CA ARG A 86 8.42 -5.21 -3.13
C ARG A 86 8.70 -3.76 -3.45
N GLY A 87 8.97 -2.99 -2.41
CA GLY A 87 9.38 -1.61 -2.48
C GLY A 87 9.89 -1.12 -1.13
N TYR A 88 10.01 0.19 -0.99
CA TYR A 88 10.51 0.81 0.24
C TYR A 88 9.63 1.97 0.65
N LEU A 89 9.40 2.09 1.95
CA LEU A 89 8.64 3.18 2.52
C LEU A 89 9.41 4.49 2.36
N LYS A 90 8.69 5.52 1.94
CA LYS A 90 9.17 6.89 1.85
C LYS A 90 8.19 7.80 2.58
N HIS A 91 8.64 9.00 2.89
CA HIS A 91 7.81 10.08 3.39
C HIS A 91 8.04 11.32 2.52
N HIS A 92 6.97 12.06 2.22
CA HIS A 92 7.03 13.19 1.28
C HIS A 92 7.96 14.32 1.75
N ASP A 93 7.93 14.66 3.04
CA ASP A 93 8.67 15.82 3.57
C ASP A 93 9.99 15.51 4.30
N ARG A 94 10.33 14.25 4.52
CA ARG A 94 11.52 13.91 5.31
C ARG A 94 12.13 12.57 4.92
N LYS A 95 13.42 12.45 5.23
CA LYS A 95 14.12 11.17 5.21
C LYS A 95 13.73 10.36 6.45
N LEU A 96 13.62 9.05 6.29
CA LEU A 96 13.43 8.12 7.40
C LEU A 96 14.77 7.75 8.01
N ASP A 97 14.79 7.52 9.32
CA ASP A 97 16.00 7.13 10.06
C ASP A 97 16.46 5.71 9.74
N ASP A 98 15.61 4.92 9.08
CA ASP A 98 15.84 3.53 8.74
C ASP A 98 15.23 3.17 7.37
N VAL A 99 15.62 2.03 6.82
CA VAL A 99 15.07 1.46 5.60
C VAL A 99 13.94 0.51 5.98
N PHE A 100 12.74 0.85 5.52
CA PHE A 100 11.56 0.02 5.71
C PHE A 100 11.19 -0.65 4.41
N GLU A 101 11.37 -1.97 4.33
CA GLU A 101 10.90 -2.76 3.20
C GLU A 101 9.38 -2.90 3.28
N VAL A 102 8.72 -2.59 2.16
CA VAL A 102 7.29 -2.83 1.96
C VAL A 102 7.16 -4.02 1.03
N SER A 103 6.61 -5.11 1.56
CA SER A 103 6.29 -6.29 0.79
C SER A 103 4.78 -6.37 0.61
N GLY A 104 4.33 -6.82 -0.55
CA GLY A 104 2.92 -7.05 -0.81
C GLY A 104 2.65 -8.36 -1.52
N ALA A 105 1.43 -8.86 -1.36
CA ALA A 105 0.93 -9.97 -2.15
C ALA A 105 -0.42 -9.63 -2.77
N TYR A 106 -0.53 -9.81 -4.08
CA TYR A 106 -1.76 -9.53 -4.82
C TYR A 106 -2.50 -10.82 -5.15
N GLY A 107 -3.78 -10.87 -4.81
CA GLY A 107 -4.65 -12.01 -5.05
C GLY A 107 -5.99 -11.61 -5.66
N ILE A 108 -6.50 -12.46 -6.54
CA ILE A 108 -7.86 -12.38 -7.09
C ILE A 108 -8.60 -13.64 -6.68
N ASN A 109 -9.76 -13.48 -6.06
CA ASN A 109 -10.63 -14.58 -5.67
C ASN A 109 -11.49 -15.03 -6.87
N ALA A 110 -12.05 -16.23 -6.77
CA ALA A 110 -12.91 -16.80 -7.82
C ALA A 110 -14.19 -15.97 -8.08
N ASP A 111 -14.64 -15.20 -7.08
CA ASP A 111 -15.80 -14.30 -7.18
C ASP A 111 -15.45 -12.94 -7.84
N GLY A 112 -14.22 -12.76 -8.30
CA GLY A 112 -13.74 -11.54 -8.95
C GLY A 112 -13.33 -10.42 -7.99
N THR A 113 -13.45 -10.62 -6.68
CA THR A 113 -12.88 -9.70 -5.69
C THR A 113 -11.36 -9.81 -5.70
N SER A 114 -10.66 -8.71 -5.42
CA SER A 114 -9.20 -8.72 -5.31
C SER A 114 -8.71 -8.02 -4.07
N ARG A 115 -7.57 -8.51 -3.59
CA ARG A 115 -6.97 -8.15 -2.30
C ARG A 115 -5.49 -7.86 -2.52
N LEU A 116 -5.00 -6.87 -1.79
CA LEU A 116 -3.58 -6.55 -1.67
C LEU A 116 -3.20 -6.68 -0.20
N ASP A 117 -2.42 -7.71 0.10
CA ASP A 117 -1.80 -7.89 1.41
C ASP A 117 -0.55 -7.06 1.49
N LEU A 118 -0.33 -6.37 2.61
CA LEU A 118 0.84 -5.54 2.82
C LEU A 118 1.54 -5.92 4.13
N THR A 119 2.86 -5.88 4.10
CA THR A 119 3.74 -6.01 5.26
C THR A 119 4.84 -4.96 5.17
N ILE A 120 5.14 -4.29 6.29
CA ILE A 120 6.25 -3.33 6.37
C ILE A 120 7.14 -3.71 7.55
N LYS A 121 8.44 -3.84 7.28
CA LYS A 121 9.45 -4.18 8.28
C LYS A 121 10.68 -3.29 8.12
N ALA A 122 11.24 -2.86 9.25
CA ALA A 122 12.59 -2.29 9.27
C ALA A 122 13.62 -3.36 8.89
N ARG A 123 14.73 -2.94 8.28
CA ARG A 123 15.82 -3.81 7.83
C ARG A 123 17.11 -3.61 8.62
#